data_AF-A0A351C5W9-F1
#
_entry.id   AF-A0A351C5W9-F1
#
_cell.length_a   1.000
_cell.length_b   1.000
_cell.length_c   1.000
_cell.angle_alpha   90.00
_cell.angle_beta   90.00
_cell.angle_gamma   90.00
#
_symmetry.space_group_name_H-M   'P 1'
#
loop_
_entity.id
_entity.type
_entity.pdbx_description
1 polymer ?
#
loop_
_entity_poly.entity_id
_entity_poly.type
_entity_poly.pdbx_seq_one_letter_code
_entity_poly.pdbx_strand_id
1 'polypeptide(L)'
;DVFFPEHHQSHAASAFYPSPYERAAVLTLDGVGEWATTSWGVAHGNTMTPLGEIRFPHSIGLLYSAFTYYTGFKVNSGEYKVMGLAPYGEPKYKDLILEHLVDLKEDGSFRMDMRYFNYCQGLTMTSPRFHRLFGAEPRQPESEITQREMDLARSVQEVVEEIIIRIARHVRKETGERYLCLAGGVALNCVANGKLLREGIFDDIWIQPAAGDAGGALGAALFIWYQHLGNPREVEAGVKDLQSGSYLGPSYEDAAIKEWASLNGAVGTPLEDDELMGRSAELLDDGKVIGWFQGRMEFGPRALGGRSILGDARNTDMQTTLNLKIKFRESFRPFAPSCLESDVSELFELDRPSPYMLMVAPVNKERCIPMPDNELFGIEQLRVQRSDVPAITHVDYSARVQTIDGVHNKRFHDLIARFKDKTGYGVVVNTSFNVRGEPIVCSLDDAYICFMRTEMDVLVLGNMLFLKEDQPEFKDHDDWRKTYALD
;
A
#
# COMPACT_ATOMS: atom_id res chain seq x y z
N ASP A 1 -29.52 -20.47 6.65
CA ASP A 1 -28.51 -20.49 7.73
C ASP A 1 -27.73 -19.19 7.77
N VAL A 2 -27.21 -18.82 8.94
CA VAL A 2 -26.29 -17.68 9.14
C VAL A 2 -24.96 -18.27 9.58
N PHE A 3 -23.88 -17.87 8.91
CA PHE A 3 -22.53 -18.42 9.13
C PHE A 3 -21.62 -17.37 9.77
N PHE A 4 -20.77 -17.81 10.69
CA PHE A 4 -19.73 -17.00 11.33
C PHE A 4 -18.38 -17.71 11.16
N PRO A 5 -17.70 -17.51 10.01
CA PRO A 5 -16.36 -18.03 9.80
C PRO A 5 -15.37 -17.38 10.78
N GLU A 6 -14.32 -18.10 11.16
CA GLU A 6 -13.24 -17.54 11.99
C GLU A 6 -12.52 -16.41 11.23
N HIS A 7 -12.01 -15.40 11.96
CA HIS A 7 -11.34 -14.22 11.41
C HIS A 7 -10.15 -14.61 10.53
N HIS A 8 -9.25 -15.43 11.07
CA HIS A 8 -8.06 -15.89 10.34
C HIS A 8 -8.40 -16.83 9.17
N GLN A 9 -9.49 -17.59 9.28
CA GLN A 9 -10.00 -18.41 8.18
C GLN A 9 -10.55 -17.53 7.05
N SER A 10 -11.22 -16.43 7.39
CA SER A 10 -11.66 -15.43 6.42
C SER A 10 -10.46 -14.78 5.72
N HIS A 11 -9.41 -14.39 6.44
CA HIS A 11 -8.17 -13.90 5.81
C HIS A 11 -7.53 -14.94 4.89
N ALA A 12 -7.40 -16.19 5.34
CA ALA A 12 -6.83 -17.25 4.54
C ALA A 12 -7.65 -17.47 3.24
N ALA A 13 -8.97 -17.48 3.35
CA ALA A 13 -9.90 -17.63 2.22
C ALA A 13 -9.80 -16.45 1.24
N SER A 14 -9.72 -15.22 1.75
CA SER A 14 -9.61 -14.02 0.91
C SER A 14 -8.30 -14.03 0.13
N ALA A 15 -7.25 -14.68 0.63
CA ALA A 15 -6.01 -14.81 -0.12
C ALA A 15 -5.97 -16.01 -1.08
N PHE A 16 -6.29 -17.21 -0.60
CA PHE A 16 -6.11 -18.41 -1.39
C PHE A 16 -7.10 -18.49 -2.56
N TYR A 17 -8.39 -18.29 -2.32
CA TYR A 17 -9.39 -18.55 -3.35
C TYR A 17 -9.26 -17.64 -4.58
N PRO A 18 -8.90 -16.36 -4.44
CA PRO A 18 -8.65 -15.51 -5.60
C PRO A 18 -7.27 -15.68 -6.23
N SER A 19 -6.32 -16.34 -5.56
CA SER A 19 -4.98 -16.56 -6.10
C SER A 19 -5.00 -17.44 -7.36
N PRO A 20 -3.96 -17.40 -8.22
CA PRO A 20 -3.85 -18.27 -9.39
C PRO A 20 -3.38 -19.70 -9.06
N TYR A 21 -3.22 -20.04 -7.78
CA TYR A 21 -2.61 -21.30 -7.40
C TYR A 21 -3.66 -22.36 -7.07
N GLU A 22 -3.54 -23.54 -7.67
CA GLU A 22 -4.35 -24.71 -7.31
C GLU A 22 -4.00 -25.20 -5.89
N ARG A 23 -2.72 -25.07 -5.51
CA ARG A 23 -2.18 -25.42 -4.20
C ARG A 23 -1.20 -24.37 -3.71
N ALA A 24 -1.31 -23.98 -2.45
CA ALA A 24 -0.40 -23.04 -1.82
C ALA A 24 -0.36 -23.24 -0.30
N ALA A 25 0.73 -22.80 0.31
CA ALA A 25 0.73 -22.46 1.72
C ALA A 25 -0.09 -21.18 1.89
N VAL A 26 -0.78 -21.04 3.02
CA VAL A 26 -1.46 -19.80 3.39
C VAL A 26 -0.88 -19.32 4.71
N LEU A 27 -0.59 -18.02 4.78
CA LEU A 27 -0.06 -17.37 5.98
C LEU A 27 -0.82 -16.07 6.24
N THR A 28 -1.51 -16.02 7.37
CA THR A 28 -2.20 -14.83 7.87
C THR A 28 -1.39 -14.20 8.99
N LEU A 29 -1.08 -12.91 8.88
CA LEU A 29 -0.29 -12.14 9.85
C LEU A 29 -1.06 -10.87 10.23
N ASP A 30 -1.52 -10.76 11.48
CA ASP A 30 -2.47 -9.71 11.86
C ASP A 30 -2.23 -9.12 13.25
N GLY A 31 -2.98 -8.07 13.58
CA GLY A 31 -3.06 -7.53 14.94
C GLY A 31 -3.60 -8.58 15.91
N VAL A 32 -4.91 -8.84 15.84
CA VAL A 32 -5.65 -9.85 16.62
C VAL A 32 -6.91 -10.26 15.86
N GLY A 33 -7.17 -11.56 15.70
CA GLY A 33 -8.49 -12.10 15.36
C GLY A 33 -9.34 -12.34 16.60
N GLU A 34 -9.89 -13.55 16.77
CA GLU A 34 -10.50 -13.96 18.05
C GLU A 34 -9.43 -14.24 19.11
N TRP A 35 -8.41 -15.01 18.70
CA TRP A 35 -7.24 -15.36 19.52
C TRP A 35 -5.98 -15.46 18.68
N ALA A 36 -6.08 -15.93 17.44
CA ALA A 36 -4.95 -15.98 16.52
C ALA A 36 -4.44 -14.56 16.20
N THR A 37 -3.14 -14.45 16.03
CA THR A 37 -2.43 -13.24 15.57
C THR A 37 -1.53 -13.57 14.38
N THR A 38 -1.16 -14.85 14.26
CA THR A 38 -0.54 -15.44 13.09
C THR A 38 -1.10 -16.84 12.92
N SER A 39 -1.44 -17.24 11.70
CA SER A 39 -1.88 -18.61 11.43
C SER A 39 -1.38 -19.06 10.06
N TRP A 40 -1.13 -20.36 9.91
CA TRP A 40 -0.73 -20.91 8.64
C TRP A 40 -1.36 -22.28 8.38
N GLY A 41 -1.35 -22.67 7.11
CA GLY A 41 -1.93 -23.94 6.69
C GLY A 41 -1.65 -24.28 5.23
N VAL A 42 -2.27 -25.34 4.77
CA VAL A 42 -2.25 -25.78 3.37
C VAL A 42 -3.62 -25.55 2.76
N ALA A 43 -3.63 -25.08 1.52
CA ALA A 43 -4.84 -24.96 0.74
C ALA A 43 -4.69 -25.67 -0.61
N HIS A 44 -5.73 -26.41 -1.01
CA HIS A 44 -5.78 -27.16 -2.25
C HIS A 44 -7.21 -27.20 -2.80
N GLY A 45 -7.40 -26.79 -4.05
CA GLY A 45 -8.71 -26.75 -4.69
C GLY A 45 -9.66 -25.84 -3.93
N ASN A 46 -10.70 -26.43 -3.34
CA ASN A 46 -11.73 -25.72 -2.57
C ASN A 46 -11.60 -25.88 -1.04
N THR A 47 -10.49 -26.45 -0.56
CA THR A 47 -10.32 -26.77 0.86
C THR A 47 -9.05 -26.13 1.41
N MET A 48 -9.18 -25.55 2.61
CA MET A 48 -8.06 -25.07 3.41
C MET A 48 -8.01 -25.81 4.74
N THR A 49 -6.80 -26.20 5.16
CA THR A 49 -6.54 -26.90 6.42
C THR A 49 -5.53 -26.13 7.25
N PRO A 50 -5.91 -25.58 8.42
CA PRO A 50 -4.97 -24.93 9.33
C PRO A 50 -3.99 -25.96 9.92
N LEU A 51 -2.74 -25.56 10.09
CA LEU A 51 -1.68 -26.39 10.67
C LEU A 51 -1.18 -25.84 12.01
N GLY A 52 -1.10 -24.52 12.13
CA GLY A 52 -0.66 -23.90 13.37
C GLY A 52 -0.99 -22.42 13.45
N GLU A 53 -0.79 -21.88 14.65
CA GLU A 53 -1.06 -20.48 14.96
C GLU A 53 -0.19 -19.98 16.11
N ILE A 54 0.00 -18.67 16.15
CA ILE A 54 0.45 -17.91 17.32
C ILE A 54 -0.75 -17.16 17.85
N ARG A 55 -0.92 -17.17 19.17
CA ARG A 55 -2.07 -16.55 19.84
C ARG A 55 -1.69 -15.26 20.55
N PHE A 56 -2.69 -14.41 20.70
CA PHE A 56 -2.69 -13.27 21.59
C PHE A 56 -2.19 -13.67 23.00
N PRO A 57 -1.35 -12.86 23.66
CA PRO A 57 -1.02 -11.46 23.33
C PRO A 57 0.20 -11.26 22.43
N HIS A 58 0.74 -12.33 21.84
CA HIS A 58 1.95 -12.27 21.02
C HIS A 58 1.57 -11.98 19.57
N SER A 59 1.85 -10.79 19.08
CA SER A 59 1.48 -10.36 17.73
C SER A 59 2.55 -9.46 17.13
N ILE A 60 3.01 -9.80 15.93
CA ILE A 60 3.90 -8.90 15.18
C ILE A 60 3.19 -7.61 14.75
N GLY A 61 1.87 -7.67 14.52
CA GLY A 61 1.06 -6.49 14.26
C GLY A 61 1.05 -5.55 15.46
N LEU A 62 0.79 -6.08 16.67
CA LEU A 62 0.78 -5.27 17.89
C LEU A 62 2.18 -4.78 18.29
N LEU A 63 3.25 -5.54 18.00
CA LEU A 63 4.62 -5.06 18.12
C LEU A 63 4.82 -3.82 17.26
N TYR A 64 4.45 -3.89 15.98
CA TYR A 64 4.61 -2.77 15.04
C TYR A 64 3.73 -1.57 15.43
N SER A 65 2.50 -1.81 15.90
CA SER A 65 1.62 -0.76 16.44
C SER A 65 2.16 -0.14 17.74
N ALA A 66 2.91 -0.87 18.56
CA ALA A 66 3.56 -0.30 19.74
C ALA A 66 4.65 0.72 19.37
N PHE A 67 5.44 0.44 18.32
CA PHE A 67 6.40 1.42 17.78
C PHE A 67 5.69 2.56 17.04
N THR A 68 4.59 2.29 16.36
CA THR A 68 3.73 3.32 15.76
C THR A 68 3.26 4.31 16.82
N TYR A 69 2.72 3.81 17.93
CA TYR A 69 2.35 4.63 19.09
C TYR A 69 3.54 5.38 19.70
N TYR A 70 4.68 4.70 19.86
CA TYR A 70 5.84 5.27 20.55
C TYR A 70 6.55 6.38 19.75
N THR A 71 6.52 6.27 18.43
CA THR A 71 6.92 7.34 17.49
C THR A 71 5.85 8.43 17.36
N GLY A 72 4.74 8.31 18.09
CA GLY A 72 3.68 9.31 18.19
C GLY A 72 2.77 9.37 16.97
N PHE A 73 2.69 8.29 16.20
CA PHE A 73 1.68 8.10 15.15
C PHE A 73 0.45 7.37 15.69
N LYS A 74 -0.70 7.56 15.04
CA LYS A 74 -1.96 6.95 15.47
C LYS A 74 -2.04 5.48 15.08
N VAL A 75 -2.23 4.62 16.08
CA VAL A 75 -2.44 3.17 15.91
C VAL A 75 -3.62 2.88 14.99
N ASN A 76 -3.53 1.80 14.19
CA ASN A 76 -4.50 1.38 13.17
C ASN A 76 -4.64 2.35 11.98
N SER A 77 -3.69 3.27 11.82
CA SER A 77 -3.70 4.26 10.73
C SER A 77 -2.31 4.82 10.41
N GLY A 78 -1.34 4.71 11.31
CA GLY A 78 -0.02 5.30 11.22
C GLY A 78 1.10 4.29 10.93
N GLU A 79 0.80 2.99 10.88
CA GLU A 79 1.78 1.93 10.68
C GLU A 79 2.56 2.13 9.37
N TYR A 80 1.87 2.53 8.29
CA TYR A 80 2.55 2.83 7.03
C TYR A 80 3.51 4.03 7.12
N LYS A 81 3.33 4.94 8.09
CA LYS A 81 4.24 6.07 8.32
C LYS A 81 5.54 5.58 8.94
N VAL A 82 5.47 4.67 9.90
CA VAL A 82 6.67 3.98 10.43
C VAL A 82 7.41 3.27 9.30
N MET A 83 6.67 2.60 8.41
CA MET A 83 7.27 1.91 7.25
C MET A 83 7.95 2.90 6.30
N GLY A 84 7.31 4.06 6.05
CA GLY A 84 7.89 5.12 5.22
C GLY A 84 9.03 5.89 5.88
N LEU A 85 9.12 5.86 7.22
CA LEU A 85 10.17 6.51 7.99
C LEU A 85 11.43 5.63 8.14
N ALA A 86 11.28 4.31 8.07
CA ALA A 86 12.36 3.34 8.25
C ALA A 86 13.60 3.59 7.35
N PRO A 87 13.48 3.99 6.06
CA PRO A 87 14.65 4.25 5.21
C PRO A 87 15.55 5.41 5.66
N TYR A 88 15.09 6.27 6.57
CA TYR A 88 15.87 7.41 7.09
C TYR A 88 16.65 7.08 8.37
N GLY A 89 16.46 5.87 8.91
CA GLY A 89 17.05 5.44 10.16
C GLY A 89 18.15 4.40 9.99
N GLU A 90 18.89 4.19 11.07
CA GLU A 90 19.83 3.09 11.24
C GLU A 90 19.25 2.04 12.20
N PRO A 91 19.54 0.73 12.05
CA PRO A 91 18.96 -0.34 12.87
C PRO A 91 19.55 -0.43 14.30
N LYS A 92 19.81 0.70 14.95
CA LYS A 92 20.51 0.81 16.24
C LYS A 92 19.82 0.07 17.40
N TYR A 93 18.51 -0.11 17.31
CA TYR A 93 17.70 -0.73 18.36
C TYR A 93 17.29 -2.17 18.02
N LYS A 94 17.72 -2.72 16.88
CA LYS A 94 17.33 -4.07 16.45
C LYS A 94 17.67 -5.12 17.51
N ASP A 95 18.92 -5.14 17.96
CA ASP A 95 19.39 -6.11 18.95
C ASP A 95 18.65 -5.93 20.28
N LEU A 96 18.41 -4.69 20.69
CA LEU A 96 17.67 -4.37 21.93
C LEU A 96 16.23 -4.90 21.89
N ILE A 97 15.57 -4.83 20.73
CA ILE A 97 14.22 -5.37 20.52
C ILE A 97 14.24 -6.90 20.62
N LEU A 98 15.20 -7.56 19.97
CA LEU A 98 15.33 -9.03 19.98
C LEU A 98 15.78 -9.57 21.35
N GLU A 99 16.55 -8.80 22.12
CA GLU A 99 17.01 -9.21 23.45
C GLU A 99 15.90 -9.07 24.51
N HIS A 100 15.11 -8.00 24.44
CA HIS A 100 14.21 -7.65 25.54
C HIS A 100 12.72 -7.74 25.22
N LEU A 101 12.31 -7.45 23.98
CA LEU A 101 10.90 -7.38 23.63
C LEU A 101 10.36 -8.67 23.01
N VAL A 102 11.17 -9.34 22.19
CA VAL A 102 10.74 -10.49 21.38
C VAL A 102 11.71 -11.66 21.51
N ASP A 103 11.27 -12.74 22.14
CA ASP A 103 11.97 -14.02 22.14
C ASP A 103 11.68 -14.79 20.83
N LEU A 104 12.43 -14.46 19.77
CA LEU A 104 12.29 -15.04 18.42
C LEU A 104 13.11 -16.32 18.26
N LYS A 105 12.45 -17.42 17.91
CA LYS A 105 13.09 -18.72 17.66
C LYS A 105 13.50 -18.89 16.19
N GLU A 106 14.25 -19.94 15.92
CA GLU A 106 14.76 -20.26 14.58
C GLU A 106 13.64 -20.58 13.59
N ASP A 107 12.57 -21.24 14.07
CA ASP A 107 11.38 -21.57 13.30
C ASP A 107 10.40 -20.40 13.12
N GLY A 108 10.75 -19.21 13.60
CA GLY A 108 9.91 -18.02 13.52
C GLY A 108 8.80 -17.97 14.58
N SER A 109 8.64 -18.99 15.42
CA SER A 109 7.81 -18.86 16.61
C SER A 109 8.42 -17.79 17.54
N PHE A 110 7.55 -17.00 18.18
CA PHE A 110 8.00 -15.94 19.06
C PHE A 110 7.07 -15.73 20.24
N ARG A 111 7.64 -15.18 21.32
CA ARG A 111 6.87 -14.64 22.44
C ARG A 111 7.32 -13.23 22.74
N MET A 112 6.36 -12.37 23.05
CA MET A 112 6.65 -11.00 23.48
C MET A 112 6.71 -10.92 24.99
N ASP A 113 7.67 -10.15 25.52
CA ASP A 113 7.72 -9.84 26.94
C ASP A 113 6.69 -8.75 27.27
N MET A 114 5.53 -9.21 27.75
CA MET A 114 4.38 -8.36 28.04
C MET A 114 4.63 -7.29 29.10
N ARG A 115 5.75 -7.34 29.86
CA ARG A 115 6.10 -6.31 30.84
C ARG A 115 6.42 -4.96 30.18
N TYR A 116 6.73 -4.96 28.88
CA TYR A 116 7.01 -3.75 28.09
C TYR A 116 5.78 -3.18 27.38
N PHE A 117 4.63 -3.86 27.44
CA PHE A 117 3.44 -3.49 26.68
C PHE A 117 2.26 -3.25 27.62
N ASN A 118 1.39 -2.30 27.25
CA ASN A 118 0.23 -1.92 28.06
C ASN A 118 -1.12 -2.25 27.39
N TYR A 119 -1.14 -2.68 26.13
CA TYR A 119 -2.38 -2.88 25.36
C TYR A 119 -3.29 -3.99 25.90
N CYS A 120 -2.81 -4.85 26.81
CA CYS A 120 -3.63 -5.83 27.50
C CYS A 120 -4.30 -5.29 28.78
N GLN A 121 -3.85 -4.16 29.33
CA GLN A 121 -4.18 -3.72 30.69
C GLN A 121 -4.52 -2.22 30.79
N GLY A 122 -4.34 -1.44 29.73
CA GLY A 122 -4.55 0.00 29.74
C GLY A 122 -4.90 0.57 28.37
N LEU A 123 -4.90 1.90 28.29
CA LEU A 123 -5.29 2.67 27.09
C LEU A 123 -4.08 3.08 26.22
N THR A 124 -2.90 2.50 26.47
CA THR A 124 -1.64 2.83 25.78
C THR A 124 -0.99 1.56 25.25
N MET A 125 -0.14 1.68 24.23
CA MET A 125 0.54 0.51 23.66
C MET A 125 1.78 0.11 24.47
N THR A 126 2.55 1.08 24.97
CA THR A 126 3.86 0.87 25.61
C THR A 126 3.84 1.18 27.10
N SER A 127 4.63 0.43 27.88
CA SER A 127 4.74 0.60 29.33
C SER A 127 5.93 1.49 29.74
N PRO A 128 6.00 1.96 31.00
CA PRO A 128 7.18 2.68 31.51
C PRO A 128 8.50 1.89 31.40
N ARG A 129 8.44 0.54 31.30
CA ARG A 129 9.64 -0.26 31.04
C ARG A 129 10.13 -0.09 29.60
N PHE A 130 9.21 0.01 28.65
CA PHE A 130 9.52 0.32 27.25
C PHE A 130 10.18 1.69 27.16
N HIS A 131 9.64 2.68 27.87
CA HIS A 131 10.16 4.04 27.88
C HIS A 131 11.59 4.10 28.41
N ARG A 132 11.86 3.40 29.51
CA ARG A 132 13.22 3.26 30.05
C ARG A 132 14.16 2.52 29.10
N LEU A 133 13.68 1.49 28.41
CA LEU A 133 14.47 0.70 27.47
C LEU A 133 15.00 1.57 26.31
N PHE A 134 14.15 2.44 25.75
CA PHE A 134 14.53 3.34 24.65
C PHE A 134 14.85 4.77 25.12
N GLY A 135 15.03 4.97 26.42
CA GLY A 135 15.56 6.19 27.03
C GLY A 135 14.67 7.44 26.95
N ALA A 136 13.39 7.35 26.61
CA ALA A 136 12.50 8.51 26.54
C ALA A 136 11.01 8.15 26.62
N GLU A 137 10.15 9.14 26.77
CA GLU A 137 8.70 8.99 26.65
C GLU A 137 8.28 8.81 25.18
N PRO A 138 7.02 8.37 24.91
CA PRO A 138 6.46 8.41 23.56
C PRO A 138 6.52 9.83 22.98
N ARG A 139 6.85 9.94 21.68
CA ARG A 139 6.83 11.23 20.98
C ARG A 139 5.40 11.78 21.01
N GLN A 140 5.27 13.09 21.24
CA GLN A 140 3.97 13.76 21.15
C GLN A 140 3.56 13.90 19.68
N PRO A 141 2.28 13.62 19.32
CA PRO A 141 1.77 13.90 17.99
C PRO A 141 2.09 15.33 17.52
N GLU A 142 2.31 15.49 16.21
CA GLU A 142 2.70 16.72 15.52
C GLU A 142 4.05 17.34 15.95
N SER A 143 4.75 16.80 16.94
CA SER A 143 6.09 17.26 17.27
C SER A 143 7.11 16.85 16.21
N GLU A 144 8.26 17.53 16.20
CA GLU A 144 9.38 17.22 15.30
C GLU A 144 9.76 15.72 15.38
N ILE A 145 10.03 15.12 14.21
CA ILE A 145 10.54 13.76 14.09
C ILE A 145 12.05 13.83 14.09
N THR A 146 12.69 13.15 15.05
CA THR A 146 14.15 13.14 15.18
C THR A 146 14.75 11.85 14.64
N GLN A 147 16.08 11.78 14.59
CA GLN A 147 16.79 10.55 14.21
C GLN A 147 16.44 9.36 15.12
N ARG A 148 16.07 9.61 16.38
CA ARG A 148 15.62 8.55 17.28
C ARG A 148 14.40 7.83 16.73
N GLU A 149 13.39 8.56 16.28
CA GLU A 149 12.17 7.96 15.70
C GLU A 149 12.46 7.24 14.38
N MET A 150 13.40 7.77 13.57
CA MET A 150 13.86 7.11 12.35
C MET A 150 14.59 5.80 12.66
N ASP A 151 15.52 5.81 13.61
CA ASP A 151 16.28 4.62 14.03
C ASP A 151 15.36 3.56 14.68
N LEU A 152 14.35 3.99 15.46
CA LEU A 152 13.31 3.10 16.00
C LEU A 152 12.49 2.46 14.87
N ALA A 153 12.05 3.25 13.88
CA ALA A 153 11.31 2.78 12.72
C ALA A 153 12.13 1.78 11.90
N ARG A 154 13.41 2.08 11.62
CA ARG A 154 14.33 1.17 10.93
C ARG A 154 14.49 -0.15 11.68
N SER A 155 14.73 -0.06 12.99
CA SER A 155 14.99 -1.22 13.83
C SER A 155 13.78 -2.16 13.91
N VAL A 156 12.58 -1.64 14.15
CA VAL A 156 11.37 -2.50 14.22
C VAL A 156 11.02 -3.09 12.85
N GLN A 157 11.23 -2.35 11.77
CA GLN A 157 11.01 -2.83 10.41
C GLN A 157 11.91 -4.04 10.10
N GLU A 158 13.21 -3.97 10.43
CA GLU A 158 14.12 -5.11 10.25
C GLU A 158 13.77 -6.32 11.13
N VAL A 159 13.29 -6.09 12.36
CA VAL A 159 12.83 -7.17 13.24
C VAL A 159 11.60 -7.86 12.66
N VAL A 160 10.60 -7.11 12.20
CA VAL A 160 9.39 -7.70 11.60
C VAL A 160 9.72 -8.47 10.32
N GLU A 161 10.59 -7.92 9.47
CA GLU A 161 11.09 -8.64 8.29
C GLU A 161 11.75 -9.97 8.66
N GLU A 162 12.60 -9.98 9.69
CA GLU A 162 13.28 -11.18 10.14
C GLU A 162 12.30 -12.23 10.68
N ILE A 163 11.30 -11.81 11.46
CA ILE A 163 10.24 -12.71 11.95
C ILE A 163 9.47 -13.31 10.78
N ILE A 164 9.01 -12.49 9.82
CA ILE A 164 8.26 -12.95 8.65
C ILE A 164 9.05 -13.97 7.84
N ILE A 165 10.35 -13.72 7.61
CA ILE A 165 11.22 -14.64 6.86
C ILE A 165 11.37 -15.97 7.58
N ARG A 166 11.57 -15.98 8.91
CA ARG A 166 11.69 -17.22 9.68
C ARG A 166 10.39 -18.02 9.67
N ILE A 167 9.24 -17.35 9.84
CA ILE A 167 7.92 -17.98 9.74
C ILE A 167 7.73 -18.56 8.33
N ALA A 168 8.05 -17.80 7.27
CA ALA A 168 7.91 -18.28 5.90
C ALA A 168 8.76 -19.53 5.62
N ARG A 169 10.01 -19.59 6.13
CA ARG A 169 10.85 -20.80 6.03
C ARG A 169 10.25 -21.99 6.76
N HIS A 170 9.70 -21.77 7.96
CA HIS A 170 8.99 -22.81 8.70
C HIS A 170 7.76 -23.32 7.95
N VAL A 171 6.92 -22.41 7.47
CA VAL A 171 5.72 -22.73 6.67
C VAL A 171 6.10 -23.50 5.41
N ARG A 172 7.14 -23.09 4.68
CA ARG A 172 7.64 -23.83 3.50
C ARG A 172 8.06 -25.26 3.86
N LYS A 173 8.77 -25.42 4.97
CA LYS A 173 9.24 -26.73 5.45
C LYS A 173 8.09 -27.64 5.88
N GLU A 174 7.10 -27.10 6.59
CA GLU A 174 5.98 -27.88 7.11
C GLU A 174 4.96 -28.25 6.03
N THR A 175 4.67 -27.32 5.13
CA THR A 175 3.66 -27.51 4.08
C THR A 175 4.20 -28.22 2.83
N GLY A 176 5.49 -28.00 2.50
CA GLY A 176 6.06 -28.44 1.23
C GLY A 176 5.52 -27.70 0.00
N GLU A 177 4.68 -26.69 0.17
CA GLU A 177 3.98 -25.99 -0.92
C GLU A 177 4.86 -24.94 -1.60
N ARG A 178 4.79 -24.88 -2.94
CA ARG A 178 5.68 -24.04 -3.75
C ARG A 178 5.34 -22.56 -3.74
N TYR A 179 4.08 -22.24 -3.49
CA TYR A 179 3.54 -20.89 -3.51
C TYR A 179 3.03 -20.51 -2.12
N LEU A 180 3.03 -19.20 -1.84
CA LEU A 180 2.53 -18.65 -0.58
C LEU A 180 1.44 -17.60 -0.83
N CYS A 181 0.29 -17.77 -0.20
CA CYS A 181 -0.78 -16.78 -0.16
C CYS A 181 -0.76 -16.03 1.18
N LEU A 182 -0.80 -14.70 1.13
CA LEU A 182 -0.64 -13.81 2.29
C LEU A 182 -1.88 -12.94 2.53
N ALA A 183 -2.31 -12.86 3.79
CA ALA A 183 -3.36 -11.96 4.27
C ALA A 183 -3.09 -11.50 5.73
N GLY A 184 -4.01 -10.70 6.28
CA GLY A 184 -3.88 -10.04 7.58
C GLY A 184 -3.23 -8.67 7.45
N GLY A 185 -3.47 -7.77 8.41
CA GLY A 185 -3.04 -6.37 8.30
C GLY A 185 -1.54 -6.19 8.08
N VAL A 186 -0.71 -7.11 8.57
CA VAL A 186 0.75 -7.07 8.43
C VAL A 186 1.19 -7.41 7.01
N ALA A 187 0.40 -8.18 6.25
CA ALA A 187 0.68 -8.47 4.84
C ALA A 187 0.59 -7.23 3.94
N LEU A 188 0.13 -6.07 4.44
CA LEU A 188 0.24 -4.78 3.76
C LEU A 188 1.63 -4.14 3.85
N ASN A 189 2.56 -4.73 4.62
CA ASN A 189 3.96 -4.30 4.69
C ASN A 189 4.72 -4.67 3.41
N CYS A 190 4.65 -3.79 2.42
CA CYS A 190 5.22 -4.02 1.10
C CYS A 190 6.76 -4.12 1.09
N VAL A 191 7.43 -3.58 2.12
CA VAL A 191 8.89 -3.72 2.30
C VAL A 191 9.21 -5.17 2.67
N ALA A 192 8.50 -5.72 3.67
CA ALA A 192 8.65 -7.12 4.05
C ALA A 192 8.27 -8.08 2.91
N ASN A 193 7.19 -7.81 2.17
CA ASN A 193 6.78 -8.61 1.02
C ASN A 193 7.85 -8.65 -0.08
N GLY A 194 8.42 -7.49 -0.43
CA GLY A 194 9.50 -7.41 -1.43
C GLY A 194 10.75 -8.19 -1.00
N LYS A 195 11.11 -8.13 0.28
CA LYS A 195 12.21 -8.92 0.83
C LYS A 195 11.91 -10.42 0.82
N LEU A 196 10.70 -10.81 1.24
CA LEU A 196 10.25 -12.20 1.24
C LEU A 196 10.28 -12.82 -0.16
N LEU A 197 9.87 -12.07 -1.19
CA LEU A 197 9.96 -12.50 -2.57
C LEU A 197 11.42 -12.78 -2.99
N ARG A 198 12.34 -11.85 -2.70
CA ARG A 198 13.77 -11.98 -3.06
C ARG A 198 14.48 -13.11 -2.33
N GLU A 199 14.02 -13.50 -1.14
CA GLU A 199 14.57 -14.65 -0.41
C GLU A 199 14.36 -15.99 -1.14
N GLY A 200 13.42 -16.06 -2.10
CA GLY A 200 13.21 -17.26 -2.92
C GLY A 200 12.79 -18.50 -2.12
N ILE A 201 12.17 -18.31 -0.96
CA ILE A 201 11.67 -19.41 -0.10
C ILE A 201 10.53 -20.17 -0.81
N PHE A 202 9.70 -19.42 -1.51
CA PHE A 202 8.62 -19.88 -2.38
C PHE A 202 8.94 -19.47 -3.82
N ASP A 203 8.45 -20.23 -4.78
CA ASP A 203 8.62 -19.94 -6.22
C ASP A 203 7.95 -18.59 -6.57
N ASP A 204 6.81 -18.32 -5.92
CA ASP A 204 6.10 -17.04 -6.02
C ASP A 204 5.18 -16.81 -4.80
N ILE A 205 4.76 -15.55 -4.62
CA ILE A 205 3.84 -15.16 -3.54
C ILE A 205 2.65 -14.39 -4.11
N TRP A 206 1.48 -14.58 -3.50
CA TRP A 206 0.27 -13.80 -3.81
C TRP A 206 -0.25 -13.15 -2.53
N ILE A 207 -0.53 -11.85 -2.57
CA ILE A 207 -0.92 -11.07 -1.40
C ILE A 207 -2.28 -10.44 -1.68
N GLN A 208 -3.23 -10.60 -0.76
CA GLN A 208 -4.58 -10.02 -0.89
C GLN A 208 -4.49 -8.47 -0.92
N PRO A 209 -4.96 -7.79 -1.97
CA PRO A 209 -4.99 -6.32 -2.06
C PRO A 209 -5.65 -5.61 -0.88
N ALA A 210 -6.74 -6.17 -0.36
CA ALA A 210 -7.39 -5.72 0.86
C ALA A 210 -6.98 -6.62 2.05
N ALA A 211 -5.67 -6.80 2.30
CA ALA A 211 -5.17 -7.85 3.19
C ALA A 211 -5.67 -7.77 4.65
N GLY A 212 -5.88 -6.55 5.16
CA GLY A 212 -6.45 -6.31 6.50
C GLY A 212 -7.95 -6.61 6.57
N ASP A 213 -8.61 -6.20 7.66
CA ASP A 213 -9.97 -6.64 8.01
C ASP A 213 -11.02 -6.42 6.92
N ALA A 214 -10.84 -5.41 6.06
CA ALA A 214 -11.72 -5.17 4.92
C ALA A 214 -11.87 -6.43 4.04
N GLY A 215 -10.78 -7.17 3.79
CA GLY A 215 -10.80 -8.41 3.01
C GLY A 215 -11.51 -9.58 3.70
N GLY A 216 -11.80 -9.47 5.01
CA GLY A 216 -12.51 -10.50 5.77
C GLY A 216 -13.91 -10.77 5.22
N ALA A 217 -14.63 -9.75 4.75
CA ALA A 217 -15.97 -9.92 4.18
C ALA A 217 -15.95 -10.77 2.89
N LEU A 218 -14.97 -10.52 2.01
CA LEU A 218 -14.74 -11.34 0.82
C LEU A 218 -14.35 -12.77 1.22
N GLY A 219 -13.43 -12.89 2.17
CA GLY A 219 -12.96 -14.16 2.69
C GLY A 219 -14.07 -15.04 3.26
N ALA A 220 -14.95 -14.48 4.08
CA ALA A 220 -16.10 -15.16 4.64
C ALA A 220 -17.02 -15.71 3.53
N ALA A 221 -17.32 -14.89 2.52
CA ALA A 221 -18.15 -15.31 1.38
C ALA A 221 -17.50 -16.44 0.58
N LEU A 222 -16.20 -16.34 0.28
CA LEU A 222 -15.46 -17.36 -0.48
C LEU A 222 -15.29 -18.65 0.32
N PHE A 223 -15.04 -18.57 1.62
CA PHE A 223 -14.99 -19.73 2.51
C PHE A 223 -16.32 -20.50 2.50
N ILE A 224 -17.44 -19.79 2.65
CA ILE A 224 -18.76 -20.41 2.63
C ILE A 224 -19.00 -21.05 1.26
N TRP A 225 -18.72 -20.33 0.17
CA TRP A 225 -18.95 -20.82 -1.17
C TRP A 225 -18.16 -22.09 -1.50
N TYR A 226 -16.84 -22.07 -1.29
CA TYR A 226 -15.97 -23.16 -1.72
C TYR A 226 -15.90 -24.31 -0.72
N GLN A 227 -15.64 -24.01 0.55
CA GLN A 227 -15.34 -25.04 1.54
C GLN A 227 -16.57 -25.50 2.30
N HIS A 228 -17.46 -24.59 2.71
CA HIS A 228 -18.65 -24.97 3.47
C HIS A 228 -19.71 -25.64 2.58
N LEU A 229 -20.01 -25.05 1.42
CA LEU A 229 -20.99 -25.60 0.47
C LEU A 229 -20.38 -26.65 -0.48
N GLY A 230 -19.05 -26.79 -0.49
CA GLY A 230 -18.35 -27.79 -1.30
C GLY A 230 -18.36 -27.52 -2.80
N ASN A 231 -18.60 -26.27 -3.23
CA ASN A 231 -18.55 -25.93 -4.65
C ASN A 231 -17.12 -26.11 -5.19
N PRO A 232 -16.96 -26.49 -6.48
CA PRO A 232 -15.64 -26.60 -7.09
C PRO A 232 -15.00 -25.21 -7.21
N ARG A 233 -13.68 -25.16 -7.03
CA ARG A 233 -12.85 -24.02 -7.44
C ARG A 233 -12.15 -24.38 -8.73
N GLU A 234 -12.29 -23.52 -9.73
CA GLU A 234 -11.63 -23.67 -11.02
C GLU A 234 -10.50 -22.64 -11.11
N VAL A 235 -9.28 -23.12 -11.34
CA VAL A 235 -8.13 -22.27 -11.63
C VAL A 235 -7.85 -22.38 -13.13
N GLU A 236 -8.22 -21.33 -13.87
CA GLU A 236 -8.03 -21.29 -15.32
C GLU A 236 -6.57 -21.03 -15.69
N ALA A 237 -6.07 -21.81 -16.65
CA ALA A 237 -4.71 -21.64 -17.16
C ALA A 237 -4.57 -20.28 -17.87
N GLY A 238 -3.61 -19.47 -17.43
CA GLY A 238 -3.33 -18.15 -18.01
C GLY A 238 -4.05 -16.98 -17.33
N VAL A 239 -4.98 -17.25 -16.40
CA VAL A 239 -5.55 -16.21 -15.53
C VAL A 239 -4.55 -15.90 -14.41
N LYS A 240 -4.19 -14.62 -14.25
CA LYS A 240 -3.20 -14.16 -13.25
C LYS A 240 -3.74 -14.18 -11.83
N ASP A 241 -5.02 -13.85 -11.64
CA ASP A 241 -5.79 -14.01 -10.41
C ASP A 241 -7.28 -13.72 -10.68
N LEU A 242 -8.14 -13.93 -9.68
CA LEU A 242 -9.59 -13.67 -9.73
C LEU A 242 -10.00 -12.37 -9.01
N GLN A 243 -9.06 -11.50 -8.66
CA GLN A 243 -9.36 -10.20 -8.04
C GLN A 243 -9.78 -9.14 -9.07
N SER A 244 -9.61 -9.40 -10.36
CA SER A 244 -9.98 -8.47 -11.44
C SER A 244 -9.33 -7.09 -11.26
N GLY A 245 -8.03 -7.05 -10.91
CA GLY A 245 -7.32 -5.80 -10.59
C GLY A 245 -7.84 -5.07 -9.34
N SER A 246 -8.69 -5.74 -8.54
CA SER A 246 -9.46 -5.21 -7.42
C SER A 246 -10.46 -4.11 -7.78
N TYR A 247 -10.85 -3.96 -9.05
CA TYR A 247 -11.86 -2.98 -9.48
C TYR A 247 -13.29 -3.47 -9.16
N LEU A 248 -13.61 -3.59 -7.87
CA LEU A 248 -14.85 -4.19 -7.36
C LEU A 248 -15.88 -3.17 -6.84
N GLY A 249 -15.50 -1.89 -6.76
CA GLY A 249 -16.36 -0.81 -6.31
C GLY A 249 -17.30 -0.24 -7.39
N PRO A 250 -17.98 0.89 -7.10
CA PRO A 250 -18.89 1.55 -8.03
C PRO A 250 -18.17 2.20 -9.21
N SER A 251 -18.90 2.39 -10.31
CA SER A 251 -18.51 3.13 -11.51
C SER A 251 -19.61 4.11 -11.92
N TYR A 252 -19.25 5.09 -12.76
CA TYR A 252 -20.15 6.12 -13.26
C TYR A 252 -20.06 6.18 -14.78
N GLU A 253 -21.20 6.15 -15.45
CA GLU A 253 -21.30 6.24 -16.91
C GLU A 253 -21.10 7.68 -17.40
N ASP A 254 -20.53 7.86 -18.60
CA ASP A 254 -20.22 9.19 -19.14
C ASP A 254 -21.45 10.12 -19.24
N ALA A 255 -22.63 9.55 -19.52
CA ALA A 255 -23.87 10.32 -19.55
C ALA A 255 -24.22 10.92 -18.16
N ALA A 256 -24.05 10.12 -17.09
CA ALA A 256 -24.29 10.57 -15.72
C ALA A 256 -23.25 11.61 -15.29
N ILE A 257 -22.00 11.46 -15.73
CA ILE A 257 -20.93 12.45 -15.46
C ILE A 257 -21.23 13.79 -16.14
N LYS A 258 -21.65 13.77 -17.40
CA LYS A 258 -22.05 14.98 -18.15
C LYS A 258 -23.24 15.68 -17.51
N GLU A 259 -24.25 14.93 -17.11
CA GLU A 259 -25.43 15.45 -16.40
C GLU A 259 -25.02 16.07 -15.05
N TRP A 260 -24.24 15.34 -14.25
CA TRP A 260 -23.73 15.83 -12.97
C TRP A 260 -22.92 17.13 -13.13
N ALA A 261 -22.04 17.22 -14.12
CA ALA A 261 -21.25 18.41 -14.38
C ALA A 261 -22.14 19.62 -14.71
N SER A 262 -23.15 19.42 -15.57
CA SER A 262 -24.12 20.46 -15.92
C SER A 262 -24.93 20.95 -14.72
N LEU A 263 -25.37 20.03 -13.84
CA LEU A 263 -26.17 20.38 -12.66
C LEU A 263 -25.36 21.14 -11.61
N ASN A 264 -24.06 20.84 -11.49
CA ASN A 264 -23.17 21.46 -10.52
C ASN A 264 -22.40 22.69 -11.07
N GLY A 265 -22.62 23.05 -12.35
CA GLY A 265 -21.90 24.15 -13.00
C GLY A 265 -20.39 23.89 -13.15
N ALA A 266 -19.96 22.64 -13.12
CA ALA A 266 -18.57 22.26 -13.35
C ALA A 266 -18.26 22.33 -14.85
N VAL A 267 -17.18 23.04 -15.20
CA VAL A 267 -16.82 23.33 -16.60
C VAL A 267 -15.88 22.23 -17.10
N GLY A 268 -16.43 21.23 -17.78
CA GLY A 268 -15.67 20.10 -18.34
C GLY A 268 -15.81 20.00 -19.86
N THR A 269 -14.75 19.59 -20.53
CA THR A 269 -14.70 19.32 -21.96
C THR A 269 -14.83 17.82 -22.20
N PRO A 270 -15.83 17.35 -22.97
CA PRO A 270 -15.92 15.95 -23.37
C PRO A 270 -14.86 15.63 -24.44
N LEU A 271 -14.14 14.53 -24.27
CA LEU A 271 -13.13 14.03 -25.21
C LEU A 271 -13.37 12.54 -25.50
N GLU A 272 -13.08 12.11 -26.71
CA GLU A 272 -13.04 10.67 -27.04
C GLU A 272 -11.81 10.01 -26.40
N ASP A 273 -11.83 8.69 -26.20
CA ASP A 273 -10.78 7.98 -25.44
C ASP A 273 -9.36 8.28 -25.96
N ASP A 274 -9.13 8.22 -27.27
CA ASP A 274 -7.81 8.44 -27.87
C ASP A 274 -7.30 9.88 -27.62
N GLU A 275 -8.18 10.86 -27.80
CA GLU A 275 -7.89 12.27 -27.54
C GLU A 275 -7.66 12.54 -26.06
N LEU A 276 -8.46 11.93 -25.18
CA LEU A 276 -8.31 12.04 -23.74
C LEU A 276 -6.98 11.48 -23.25
N MET A 277 -6.57 10.31 -23.74
CA MET A 277 -5.28 9.71 -23.37
C MET A 277 -4.12 10.57 -23.88
N GLY A 278 -4.19 11.03 -25.14
CA GLY A 278 -3.20 11.93 -25.72
C GLY A 278 -3.07 13.23 -24.93
N ARG A 279 -4.19 13.89 -24.65
CA ARG A 279 -4.23 15.15 -23.91
C ARG A 279 -3.76 15.00 -22.47
N SER A 280 -4.16 13.93 -21.80
CA SER A 280 -3.73 13.64 -20.43
C SER A 280 -2.23 13.34 -20.36
N ALA A 281 -1.68 12.61 -21.34
CA ALA A 281 -0.24 12.37 -21.45
C ALA A 281 0.56 13.66 -21.69
N GLU A 282 0.04 14.58 -22.52
CA GLU A 282 0.63 15.91 -22.70
C GLU A 282 0.66 16.70 -21.39
N LEU A 283 -0.46 16.74 -20.67
CA LEU A 283 -0.56 17.45 -19.40
C LEU A 283 0.42 16.89 -18.36
N LEU A 284 0.56 15.56 -18.30
CA LEU A 284 1.58 14.93 -17.43
C LEU A 284 2.99 15.36 -17.82
N ASP A 285 3.34 15.35 -19.12
CA ASP A 285 4.65 15.78 -19.63
C ASP A 285 4.93 17.27 -19.33
N ASP A 286 3.89 18.11 -19.36
CA ASP A 286 3.94 19.51 -18.93
C ASP A 286 4.05 19.68 -17.40
N GLY A 287 4.17 18.58 -16.64
CA GLY A 287 4.32 18.57 -15.20
C GLY A 287 3.04 18.82 -14.41
N LYS A 288 1.87 18.70 -15.05
CA LYS A 288 0.55 18.91 -14.42
C LYS A 288 0.18 17.73 -13.53
N VAL A 289 -0.53 18.02 -12.43
CA VAL A 289 -1.11 17.01 -11.54
C VAL A 289 -2.54 16.71 -11.99
N ILE A 290 -2.83 15.43 -12.25
CA ILE A 290 -4.13 14.97 -12.74
C ILE A 290 -4.85 14.15 -11.67
N GLY A 291 -6.02 14.59 -11.24
CA GLY A 291 -6.99 13.75 -10.56
C GLY A 291 -7.66 12.82 -11.58
N TRP A 292 -7.45 11.51 -11.44
CA TRP A 292 -7.87 10.48 -12.38
C TRP A 292 -8.98 9.61 -11.79
N PHE A 293 -10.17 9.71 -12.36
CA PHE A 293 -11.36 8.98 -11.93
C PHE A 293 -11.95 8.20 -13.12
N GLN A 294 -11.70 6.89 -13.14
CA GLN A 294 -12.12 6.00 -14.23
C GLN A 294 -12.75 4.72 -13.73
N GLY A 295 -13.76 4.23 -14.45
CA GLY A 295 -14.33 2.90 -14.25
C GLY A 295 -14.71 2.59 -12.80
N ARG A 296 -14.61 1.30 -12.46
CA ARG A 296 -14.90 0.80 -11.11
C ARG A 296 -13.79 1.18 -10.14
N MET A 297 -14.18 1.60 -8.94
CA MET A 297 -13.25 1.88 -7.85
C MET A 297 -12.53 0.62 -7.38
N GLU A 298 -11.27 0.79 -6.99
CA GLU A 298 -10.42 -0.22 -6.38
C GLU A 298 -10.89 -0.61 -4.97
N PHE A 299 -10.80 -1.89 -4.64
CA PHE A 299 -11.02 -2.42 -3.30
C PHE A 299 -9.68 -2.58 -2.57
N GLY A 300 -9.54 -1.90 -1.44
CA GLY A 300 -8.34 -1.93 -0.60
C GLY A 300 -7.75 -0.53 -0.36
N PRO A 301 -6.58 -0.45 0.30
CA PRO A 301 -6.01 0.82 0.76
C PRO A 301 -5.14 1.53 -0.29
N ARG A 302 -5.04 1.00 -1.52
CA ARG A 302 -4.19 1.53 -2.60
C ARG A 302 -5.08 1.99 -3.74
N ALA A 303 -4.77 3.15 -4.32
CA ALA A 303 -5.26 3.49 -5.64
C ALA A 303 -4.38 2.81 -6.69
N LEU A 304 -5.03 2.20 -7.67
CA LEU A 304 -4.44 1.34 -8.69
C LEU A 304 -4.79 1.81 -10.11
N GLY A 305 -5.20 3.07 -10.28
CA GLY A 305 -5.54 3.66 -11.59
C GLY A 305 -7.03 3.88 -11.85
N GLY A 306 -7.89 3.63 -10.85
CA GLY A 306 -9.33 3.92 -10.88
C GLY A 306 -9.67 5.22 -10.14
N ARG A 307 -9.07 5.47 -8.97
CA ARG A 307 -9.23 6.68 -8.16
C ARG A 307 -7.86 7.21 -7.73
N SER A 308 -7.14 7.79 -8.68
CA SER A 308 -5.71 8.10 -8.53
C SER A 308 -5.41 9.58 -8.70
N ILE A 309 -4.34 10.07 -8.09
CA ILE A 309 -3.70 11.34 -8.44
C ILE A 309 -2.40 10.98 -9.14
N LEU A 310 -2.24 11.49 -10.36
CA LEU A 310 -1.15 11.18 -11.26
C LEU A 310 -0.20 12.36 -11.40
N GLY A 311 1.06 12.07 -11.66
CA GLY A 311 2.10 13.05 -11.95
C GLY A 311 3.27 12.43 -12.70
N ASP A 312 4.14 13.26 -13.27
CA ASP A 312 5.34 12.81 -13.97
C ASP A 312 6.39 12.26 -13.00
N ALA A 313 6.81 11.01 -13.23
CA ALA A 313 7.84 10.34 -12.44
C ALA A 313 9.24 10.98 -12.59
N ARG A 314 9.51 11.63 -13.73
CA ARG A 314 10.79 12.24 -14.10
C ARG A 314 10.99 13.62 -13.46
N ASN A 315 9.90 14.28 -13.11
CA ASN A 315 9.91 15.65 -12.60
C ASN A 315 10.45 15.69 -11.16
N THR A 316 11.55 16.43 -10.96
CA THR A 316 12.25 16.57 -9.66
C THR A 316 11.41 17.26 -8.59
N ASP A 317 10.47 18.11 -8.98
CA ASP A 317 9.65 18.91 -8.06
C ASP A 317 8.32 18.23 -7.75
N MET A 318 7.93 17.19 -8.49
CA MET A 318 6.63 16.53 -8.38
C MET A 318 6.35 15.97 -6.99
N GLN A 319 7.34 15.36 -6.33
CA GLN A 319 7.18 14.87 -4.97
C GLN A 319 6.85 16.00 -3.98
N THR A 320 7.53 17.14 -4.12
CA THR A 320 7.30 18.31 -3.27
C THR A 320 5.92 18.90 -3.54
N THR A 321 5.57 19.06 -4.82
CA THR A 321 4.26 19.57 -5.27
C THR A 321 3.11 18.71 -4.72
N LEU A 322 3.17 17.39 -4.88
CA LEU A 322 2.14 16.49 -4.40
C LEU A 322 2.01 16.51 -2.87
N ASN A 323 3.12 16.48 -2.12
CA ASN A 323 3.06 16.45 -0.66
C ASN A 323 2.53 17.77 -0.06
N LEU A 324 3.00 18.92 -0.54
CA LEU A 324 2.66 20.23 0.05
C LEU A 324 1.34 20.80 -0.45
N LYS A 325 1.07 20.69 -1.75
CA LYS A 325 -0.03 21.42 -2.39
C LYS A 325 -1.30 20.58 -2.57
N ILE A 326 -1.14 19.26 -2.56
CA ILE A 326 -2.24 18.32 -2.81
C ILE A 326 -2.56 17.51 -1.56
N LYS A 327 -1.55 16.87 -0.96
CA LYS A 327 -1.75 15.92 0.14
C LYS A 327 -1.78 16.54 1.52
N PHE A 328 -1.12 17.68 1.70
CA PHE A 328 -1.00 18.35 3.01
C PHE A 328 -0.49 17.39 4.11
N ARG A 329 0.52 16.56 3.76
CA ARG A 329 1.06 15.51 4.63
C ARG A 329 2.58 15.58 4.76
N GLU A 330 3.15 14.72 5.60
CA GLU A 330 4.57 14.69 5.92
C GLU A 330 5.43 14.47 4.66
N SER A 331 6.51 15.24 4.52
CA SER A 331 7.35 15.26 3.31
C SER A 331 8.11 13.96 3.05
N PHE A 332 8.44 13.20 4.10
CA PHE A 332 9.19 11.94 4.00
C PHE A 332 8.44 10.80 3.32
N ARG A 333 7.13 10.96 3.09
CA ARG A 333 6.31 9.93 2.45
C ARG A 333 6.60 9.84 0.96
N PRO A 334 7.12 8.71 0.48
CA PRO A 334 7.35 8.53 -0.94
C PRO A 334 6.03 8.30 -1.70
N PHE A 335 6.10 8.46 -3.01
CA PHE A 335 5.03 8.08 -3.94
C PHE A 335 5.36 6.77 -4.65
N ALA A 336 4.31 6.08 -5.10
CA ALA A 336 4.43 4.81 -5.77
C ALA A 336 4.40 5.01 -7.29
N PRO A 337 5.19 4.25 -8.07
CA PRO A 337 5.07 4.22 -9.52
C PRO A 337 3.93 3.28 -9.96
N SER A 338 3.24 3.68 -11.02
CA SER A 338 2.51 2.77 -11.91
C SER A 338 3.22 2.72 -13.25
N CYS A 339 3.60 1.52 -13.70
CA CYS A 339 4.31 1.32 -14.96
C CYS A 339 3.64 0.27 -15.84
N LEU A 340 3.93 0.31 -17.14
CA LEU A 340 3.55 -0.80 -18.03
C LEU A 340 4.24 -2.08 -17.56
N GLU A 341 3.51 -3.20 -17.59
CA GLU A 341 4.08 -4.51 -17.22
C GLU A 341 5.28 -4.87 -18.11
N SER A 342 5.28 -4.46 -19.38
CA SER A 342 6.40 -4.66 -20.31
C SER A 342 7.69 -3.98 -19.89
N ASP A 343 7.61 -2.96 -19.02
CA ASP A 343 8.72 -2.07 -18.69
C ASP A 343 9.24 -2.32 -17.27
N VAL A 344 8.58 -3.20 -16.50
CA VAL A 344 8.87 -3.40 -15.07
C VAL A 344 10.33 -3.81 -14.84
N SER A 345 10.84 -4.77 -15.62
CA SER A 345 12.21 -5.28 -15.48
C SER A 345 13.28 -4.32 -15.99
N GLU A 346 12.89 -3.30 -16.77
CA GLU A 346 13.79 -2.23 -17.22
C GLU A 346 13.86 -1.11 -16.18
N LEU A 347 12.76 -0.85 -15.46
CA LEU A 347 12.68 0.20 -14.44
C LEU A 347 13.14 -0.28 -13.06
N PHE A 348 12.89 -1.54 -12.70
CA PHE A 348 13.08 -2.07 -11.36
C PHE A 348 13.79 -3.43 -11.40
N GLU A 349 14.47 -3.78 -10.31
CA GLU A 349 14.97 -5.14 -10.05
C GLU A 349 13.79 -6.06 -9.65
N LEU A 350 12.85 -6.26 -10.59
CA LEU A 350 11.65 -7.06 -10.44
C LEU A 350 11.33 -7.76 -11.77
N ASP A 351 11.24 -9.09 -11.72
CA ASP A 351 11.12 -9.96 -12.91
C ASP A 351 9.69 -10.45 -13.19
N ARG A 352 8.70 -9.88 -12.48
CA ARG A 352 7.32 -10.34 -12.50
C ARG A 352 6.32 -9.19 -12.28
N PRO A 353 5.03 -9.41 -12.58
CA PRO A 353 3.99 -8.43 -12.31
C PRO A 353 3.85 -8.10 -10.81
N SER A 354 3.48 -6.86 -10.52
CA SER A 354 3.05 -6.40 -9.19
C SER A 354 1.79 -5.53 -9.35
N PRO A 355 0.61 -6.10 -9.62
CA PRO A 355 -0.56 -5.31 -9.99
C PRO A 355 -1.15 -4.45 -8.87
N TYR A 356 -0.77 -4.70 -7.61
CA TYR A 356 -1.47 -4.20 -6.43
C TYR A 356 -0.70 -3.22 -5.54
N MET A 357 0.50 -2.78 -5.92
CA MET A 357 1.37 -1.95 -5.06
C MET A 357 1.65 -2.59 -3.69
N LEU A 358 1.84 -3.90 -3.64
CA LEU A 358 2.11 -4.66 -2.41
C LEU A 358 3.56 -5.11 -2.28
N MET A 359 4.43 -4.73 -3.22
CA MET A 359 5.84 -5.10 -3.21
C MET A 359 6.73 -3.88 -3.46
N VAL A 360 7.83 -3.82 -2.70
CA VAL A 360 8.92 -2.87 -2.93
C VAL A 360 10.06 -3.57 -3.67
N ALA A 361 10.50 -2.94 -4.74
CA ALA A 361 11.65 -3.37 -5.54
C ALA A 361 12.68 -2.23 -5.62
N PRO A 362 13.98 -2.54 -5.66
CA PRO A 362 15.01 -1.59 -6.05
C PRO A 362 14.73 -1.02 -7.45
N VAL A 363 15.01 0.27 -7.65
CA VAL A 363 15.14 0.84 -8.99
C VAL A 363 16.39 0.25 -9.65
N ASN A 364 16.31 -0.04 -10.95
CA ASN A 364 17.44 -0.60 -11.67
C ASN A 364 18.67 0.30 -11.59
N LYS A 365 19.84 -0.29 -11.34
CA LYS A 365 21.09 0.46 -11.09
C LYS A 365 21.49 1.40 -12.22
N GLU A 366 21.18 1.06 -13.46
CA GLU A 366 21.47 1.89 -14.64
C GLU A 366 20.71 3.22 -14.64
N ARG A 367 19.60 3.29 -13.89
CA ARG A 367 18.76 4.48 -13.73
C ARG A 367 19.13 5.28 -12.48
N CYS A 368 19.90 4.68 -11.57
CA CYS A 368 20.28 5.29 -10.31
C CYS A 368 21.38 6.34 -10.50
N ILE A 369 21.22 7.48 -9.84
CA ILE A 369 22.22 8.54 -9.76
C ILE A 369 22.97 8.34 -8.42
N PRO A 370 24.31 8.16 -8.45
CA PRO A 370 25.09 8.04 -7.23
C PRO A 370 24.95 9.28 -6.34
N MET A 371 24.83 9.05 -5.03
CA MET A 371 24.82 10.15 -4.06
C MET A 371 26.14 10.93 -4.13
N PRO A 372 26.09 12.27 -4.06
CA PRO A 372 27.30 13.05 -3.80
C PRO A 372 27.84 12.71 -2.39
N ASP A 373 29.12 12.99 -2.15
CA ASP A 373 29.70 12.97 -0.80
C ASP A 373 29.17 14.21 -0.02
N ASN A 374 27.89 14.21 0.36
CA ASN A 374 27.29 15.29 1.13
C ASN A 374 26.55 14.78 2.38
N GLU A 375 26.80 15.49 3.50
CA GLU A 375 26.27 15.21 4.84
C GLU A 375 24.80 15.65 4.99
N LEU A 376 23.91 15.30 4.05
CA LEU A 376 22.48 15.59 4.20
C LEU A 376 21.86 14.64 5.23
N PHE A 377 21.11 15.20 6.17
CA PHE A 377 20.61 14.49 7.35
C PHE A 377 19.08 14.35 7.32
N GLY A 378 18.59 13.17 7.73
CA GLY A 378 17.14 12.90 7.84
C GLY A 378 16.35 13.24 6.57
N ILE A 379 15.26 14.02 6.73
CA ILE A 379 14.32 14.37 5.67
C ILE A 379 14.96 15.22 4.57
N GLU A 380 16.07 15.92 4.85
CA GLU A 380 16.77 16.73 3.83
C GLU A 380 17.33 15.90 2.67
N GLN A 381 17.52 14.59 2.89
CA GLN A 381 17.92 13.64 1.85
C GLN A 381 16.94 13.56 0.68
N LEU A 382 15.68 13.99 0.86
CA LEU A 382 14.68 14.07 -0.22
C LEU A 382 15.05 15.06 -1.32
N ARG A 383 15.91 16.04 -1.03
CA ARG A 383 16.33 17.05 -2.01
C ARG A 383 17.37 16.51 -2.99
N VAL A 384 17.88 15.30 -2.76
CA VAL A 384 18.87 14.67 -3.63
C VAL A 384 18.16 13.84 -4.68
N GLN A 385 18.44 14.13 -5.94
CA GLN A 385 17.98 13.30 -7.04
C GLN A 385 18.71 11.95 -7.01
N ARG A 386 17.95 10.86 -6.99
CA ARG A 386 18.48 9.48 -6.88
C ARG A 386 18.35 8.65 -8.15
N SER A 387 17.62 9.13 -9.14
CA SER A 387 17.46 8.45 -10.41
C SER A 387 16.97 9.41 -11.50
N ASP A 388 16.84 8.90 -12.72
CA ASP A 388 16.11 9.55 -13.82
C ASP A 388 14.58 9.61 -13.61
N VAL A 389 14.05 8.90 -12.59
CA VAL A 389 12.65 8.91 -12.15
C VAL A 389 12.53 9.30 -10.66
N PRO A 390 12.96 10.51 -10.28
CA PRO A 390 13.15 10.90 -8.89
C PRO A 390 11.85 10.97 -8.08
N ALA A 391 10.70 11.26 -8.69
CA ALA A 391 9.45 11.44 -7.95
C ALA A 391 8.93 10.14 -7.30
N ILE A 392 9.35 8.99 -7.81
CA ILE A 392 8.98 7.66 -7.33
C ILE A 392 10.12 6.91 -6.63
N THR A 393 11.33 7.48 -6.61
CA THR A 393 12.52 6.82 -6.08
C THR A 393 12.72 7.21 -4.62
N HIS A 394 12.73 6.23 -3.73
CA HIS A 394 12.92 6.42 -2.30
C HIS A 394 14.38 6.72 -1.95
N VAL A 395 14.62 7.15 -0.71
CA VAL A 395 15.98 7.43 -0.22
C VAL A 395 16.91 6.21 -0.19
N ASP A 396 16.36 5.00 -0.21
CA ASP A 396 17.10 3.75 -0.29
C ASP A 396 17.14 3.17 -1.71
N TYR A 397 16.88 3.98 -2.73
CA TYR A 397 16.82 3.58 -4.15
C TYR A 397 15.75 2.52 -4.46
N SER A 398 14.70 2.44 -3.64
CA SER A 398 13.57 1.53 -3.87
C SER A 398 12.32 2.27 -4.34
N ALA A 399 11.34 1.52 -4.84
CA ALA A 399 10.00 2.01 -5.14
C ALA A 399 8.96 0.92 -4.91
N ARG A 400 7.72 1.32 -4.58
CA ARG A 400 6.59 0.40 -4.39
C ARG A 400 5.77 0.27 -5.66
N VAL A 401 6.02 -0.78 -6.43
CA VAL A 401 5.64 -0.86 -7.85
C VAL A 401 4.19 -1.30 -8.05
N GLN A 402 3.51 -0.65 -9.00
CA GLN A 402 2.32 -1.18 -9.67
C GLN A 402 2.63 -1.50 -11.14
N THR A 403 2.30 -2.70 -11.61
CA THR A 403 2.35 -3.04 -13.05
C THR A 403 0.97 -3.02 -13.68
N ILE A 404 0.87 -2.47 -14.89
CA ILE A 404 -0.38 -2.37 -15.64
C ILE A 404 -0.30 -3.26 -16.89
N ASP A 405 -1.24 -4.21 -17.01
CA ASP A 405 -1.23 -5.25 -18.03
C ASP A 405 -2.08 -4.94 -19.28
N GLY A 406 -2.91 -3.89 -19.22
CA GLY A 406 -3.85 -3.53 -20.29
C GLY A 406 -5.11 -4.40 -20.39
N VAL A 407 -5.23 -5.45 -19.56
CA VAL A 407 -6.41 -6.32 -19.50
C VAL A 407 -7.40 -5.81 -18.45
N HIS A 408 -6.92 -5.55 -17.24
CA HIS A 408 -7.79 -5.17 -16.12
C HIS A 408 -8.18 -3.69 -16.11
N ASN A 409 -7.31 -2.82 -16.62
CA ASN A 409 -7.55 -1.38 -16.73
C ASN A 409 -6.94 -0.82 -18.01
N LYS A 410 -7.66 -1.02 -19.12
CA LYS A 410 -7.21 -0.62 -20.44
C LYS A 410 -6.97 0.90 -20.55
N ARG A 411 -7.85 1.73 -20.01
CA ARG A 411 -7.69 3.20 -20.07
C ARG A 411 -6.44 3.67 -19.36
N PHE A 412 -6.15 3.13 -18.17
CA PHE A 412 -4.93 3.50 -17.47
C PHE A 412 -3.66 2.99 -18.17
N HIS A 413 -3.73 1.79 -18.76
CA HIS A 413 -2.66 1.31 -19.64
C HIS A 413 -2.43 2.23 -20.83
N ASP A 414 -3.49 2.59 -21.56
CA ASP A 414 -3.41 3.44 -22.75
C ASP A 414 -2.84 4.82 -22.41
N LEU A 415 -3.23 5.43 -21.27
CA LEU A 415 -2.64 6.67 -20.78
C LEU A 415 -1.12 6.55 -20.62
N ILE A 416 -0.65 5.52 -19.90
CA ILE A 416 0.78 5.33 -19.64
C ILE A 416 1.53 5.00 -20.93
N ALA A 417 0.91 4.25 -21.85
CA ALA A 417 1.47 3.97 -23.18
C ALA A 417 1.62 5.25 -24.02
N ARG A 418 0.60 6.12 -24.05
CA ARG A 418 0.68 7.44 -24.71
C ARG A 418 1.75 8.32 -24.07
N PHE A 419 1.87 8.29 -22.75
CA PHE A 419 2.94 8.98 -22.03
C PHE A 419 4.31 8.44 -22.41
N LYS A 420 4.48 7.12 -22.52
CA LYS A 420 5.70 6.47 -22.99
C LYS A 420 6.06 6.88 -24.42
N ASP A 421 5.11 6.85 -25.35
CA ASP A 421 5.34 7.25 -26.74
C ASP A 421 5.90 8.68 -26.84
N LYS A 422 5.45 9.57 -25.94
CA LYS A 422 5.87 10.97 -25.90
C LYS A 422 7.22 11.17 -25.21
N THR A 423 7.47 10.43 -24.14
CA THR A 423 8.56 10.72 -23.19
C THR A 423 9.71 9.72 -23.20
N GLY A 424 9.48 8.53 -23.72
CA GLY A 424 10.33 7.35 -23.56
C GLY A 424 10.12 6.57 -22.26
N TYR A 425 9.27 7.03 -21.33
CA TYR A 425 9.08 6.42 -20.01
C TYR A 425 7.67 5.87 -19.83
N GLY A 426 7.54 4.54 -19.69
CA GLY A 426 6.27 3.88 -19.38
C GLY A 426 5.94 3.83 -17.89
N VAL A 427 6.15 4.95 -17.18
CA VAL A 427 5.94 5.05 -15.73
C VAL A 427 5.45 6.44 -15.32
N VAL A 428 4.49 6.47 -14.42
CA VAL A 428 3.95 7.69 -13.81
C VAL A 428 3.92 7.56 -12.28
N VAL A 429 3.89 8.69 -11.59
CA VAL A 429 3.51 8.74 -10.18
C VAL A 429 2.04 8.34 -10.06
N ASN A 430 1.71 7.46 -9.11
CA ASN A 430 0.34 7.18 -8.72
C ASN A 430 0.22 7.23 -7.18
N THR A 431 -0.71 8.04 -6.69
CA THR A 431 -1.12 8.06 -5.29
C THR A 431 -2.64 8.05 -5.17
N SER A 432 -3.14 7.65 -4.00
CA SER A 432 -4.56 7.71 -3.65
C SER A 432 -5.22 9.02 -4.07
N PHE A 433 -6.43 9.03 -4.63
CA PHE A 433 -7.16 10.28 -4.84
C PHE A 433 -7.92 10.65 -3.57
N ASN A 434 -7.29 11.48 -2.75
CA ASN A 434 -7.81 12.02 -1.48
C ASN A 434 -6.89 13.11 -0.93
N VAL A 435 -7.32 13.78 0.13
CA VAL A 435 -6.47 14.62 0.99
C VAL A 435 -6.21 13.91 2.33
N ARG A 436 -5.32 14.48 3.15
CA ARG A 436 -5.06 13.96 4.50
C ARG A 436 -6.35 13.90 5.33
N GLY A 437 -6.59 12.77 5.98
CA GLY A 437 -7.73 12.56 6.88
C GLY A 437 -8.97 11.94 6.21
N GLU A 438 -9.01 11.90 4.88
CA GLU A 438 -10.15 11.40 4.12
C GLU A 438 -9.86 10.04 3.42
N PRO A 439 -10.89 9.19 3.22
CA PRO A 439 -10.76 7.99 2.39
C PRO A 439 -10.52 8.36 0.91
N ILE A 440 -10.19 7.37 0.09
CA ILE A 440 -10.14 7.54 -1.37
C ILE A 440 -11.52 7.97 -1.87
N VAL A 441 -11.58 8.97 -2.75
CA VAL A 441 -12.82 9.49 -3.33
C VAL A 441 -13.63 8.38 -3.99
N CYS A 442 -14.92 8.32 -3.72
CA CYS A 442 -15.81 7.28 -4.23
C CYS A 442 -16.76 7.84 -5.29
N SER A 443 -17.43 8.96 -4.97
CA SER A 443 -18.42 9.62 -5.82
C SER A 443 -17.84 10.76 -6.67
N LEU A 444 -18.64 11.24 -7.63
CA LEU A 444 -18.30 12.41 -8.45
C LEU A 444 -18.13 13.67 -7.60
N ASP A 445 -18.99 13.85 -6.59
CA ASP A 445 -18.89 14.96 -5.63
C ASP A 445 -17.60 14.87 -4.81
N ASP A 446 -17.25 13.68 -4.29
CA ASP A 446 -16.00 13.49 -3.54
C ASP A 446 -14.78 13.88 -4.40
N ALA A 447 -14.75 13.45 -5.66
CA ALA A 447 -13.66 13.73 -6.59
C ALA A 447 -13.56 15.21 -6.92
N TYR A 448 -14.68 15.87 -7.22
CA TYR A 448 -14.72 17.28 -7.55
C TYR A 448 -14.43 18.18 -6.36
N ILE A 449 -14.98 17.87 -5.17
CA ILE A 449 -14.67 18.60 -3.94
C ILE A 449 -13.17 18.50 -3.63
N CYS A 450 -12.59 17.30 -3.70
CA CYS A 450 -11.16 17.11 -3.51
C CYS A 450 -10.32 17.89 -4.54
N PHE A 451 -10.70 17.84 -5.82
CA PHE A 451 -10.10 18.65 -6.87
C PHE A 451 -10.19 20.15 -6.57
N MET A 452 -11.36 20.64 -6.15
CA MET A 452 -11.58 22.06 -5.85
C MET A 452 -10.84 22.55 -4.60
N ARG A 453 -10.68 21.70 -3.59
CA ARG A 453 -9.95 21.98 -2.34
C ARG A 453 -8.43 21.93 -2.45
N THR A 454 -7.89 21.38 -3.53
CA THR A 454 -6.45 21.18 -3.74
C THR A 454 -5.94 22.01 -4.91
N GLU A 455 -4.61 22.08 -5.06
CA GLU A 455 -3.95 22.69 -6.22
C GLU A 455 -3.76 21.70 -7.38
N MET A 456 -4.64 20.69 -7.52
CA MET A 456 -4.61 19.83 -8.70
C MET A 456 -4.90 20.68 -9.95
N ASP A 457 -4.14 20.48 -11.01
CA ASP A 457 -4.29 21.25 -12.25
C ASP A 457 -5.49 20.77 -13.08
N VAL A 458 -5.73 19.46 -13.08
CA VAL A 458 -6.70 18.80 -13.96
C VAL A 458 -7.47 17.73 -13.20
N LEU A 459 -8.75 17.60 -13.51
CA LEU A 459 -9.58 16.47 -13.11
C LEU A 459 -10.10 15.77 -14.37
N VAL A 460 -10.01 14.45 -14.41
CA VAL A 460 -10.59 13.61 -15.46
C VAL A 460 -11.63 12.70 -14.82
N LEU A 461 -12.90 12.88 -15.19
CA LEU A 461 -14.03 12.05 -14.78
C LEU A 461 -14.57 11.33 -16.02
N GLY A 462 -14.34 10.02 -16.16
CA GLY A 462 -14.73 9.30 -17.38
C GLY A 462 -14.15 9.99 -18.61
N ASN A 463 -14.99 10.37 -19.56
CA ASN A 463 -14.60 11.09 -20.77
C ASN A 463 -14.60 12.63 -20.67
N MET A 464 -14.72 13.18 -19.47
CA MET A 464 -14.76 14.64 -19.24
C MET A 464 -13.46 15.11 -18.61
N LEU A 465 -12.82 16.10 -19.24
CA LEU A 465 -11.62 16.77 -18.74
C LEU A 465 -11.96 18.16 -18.20
N PHE A 466 -11.58 18.44 -16.96
CA PHE A 466 -11.83 19.70 -16.26
C PHE A 466 -10.49 20.35 -15.93
N LEU A 467 -10.28 21.58 -16.40
CA LEU A 467 -9.12 22.38 -16.04
C LEU A 467 -9.45 23.23 -14.81
N LYS A 468 -8.51 23.31 -13.87
CA LYS A 468 -8.70 24.05 -12.61
C LYS A 468 -8.98 25.53 -12.85
N GLU A 469 -8.32 26.11 -13.84
CA GLU A 469 -8.43 27.53 -14.20
C GLU A 469 -9.78 27.91 -14.83
N ASP A 470 -10.49 26.94 -15.40
CA ASP A 470 -11.80 27.15 -16.02
C ASP A 470 -12.96 26.97 -15.02
N GLN A 471 -12.69 26.45 -13.83
CA GLN A 471 -13.74 26.18 -12.85
C GLN A 471 -14.26 27.46 -12.19
N PRO A 472 -15.56 27.50 -11.85
CA PRO A 472 -16.11 28.60 -11.07
C PRO A 472 -15.44 28.69 -9.69
N GLU A 473 -15.53 29.88 -9.08
CA GLU A 473 -15.05 30.10 -7.72
C GLU A 473 -15.69 29.10 -6.75
N PHE A 474 -14.86 28.28 -6.10
CA PHE A 474 -15.33 27.31 -5.12
C PHE A 474 -15.44 27.95 -3.74
N LYS A 475 -16.67 28.06 -3.25
CA LYS A 475 -16.94 28.54 -1.89
C LYS A 475 -16.94 27.35 -0.94
N ASP A 476 -15.78 27.08 -0.35
CA ASP A 476 -15.68 26.09 0.71
C ASP A 476 -16.19 26.70 2.03
N HIS A 477 -17.28 26.16 2.54
CA HIS A 477 -17.87 26.62 3.80
C HIS A 477 -17.28 25.90 5.03
N ASP A 478 -16.46 24.87 4.81
CA ASP A 478 -15.87 24.04 5.87
C ASP A 478 -14.35 24.15 5.90
N ASP A 479 -13.76 24.39 7.08
CA ASP A 479 -12.31 24.30 7.28
C ASP A 479 -11.90 22.83 7.51
N TRP A 480 -11.96 22.04 6.44
CA TRP A 480 -11.73 20.59 6.46
C TRP A 480 -10.36 20.21 7.04
N ARG A 481 -9.38 21.11 6.97
CA ARG A 481 -8.03 20.94 7.54
C ARG A 481 -8.03 20.85 9.07
N LYS A 482 -9.09 21.31 9.74
CA LYS A 482 -9.27 21.22 11.20
C LYS A 482 -10.16 20.06 11.64
N THR A 483 -10.82 19.37 10.71
CA THR A 483 -11.79 18.32 11.02
C THR A 483 -11.13 17.06 11.58
N TYR A 484 -9.89 16.78 11.18
CA TYR A 484 -9.16 15.59 11.59
C TYR A 484 -7.89 15.96 12.38
N ALA A 485 -7.74 15.37 13.57
CA ALA A 485 -6.51 15.46 14.34
C ALA A 485 -5.33 14.90 13.52
N LEU A 486 -4.21 15.60 13.57
CA LEU A 486 -3.00 15.26 12.84
C LEU A 486 -2.05 14.48 13.78
N ASP A 487 -1.38 13.45 13.26
CA ASP A 487 -0.29 12.76 13.96
C ASP A 487 1.07 13.45 13.78
#